data_AF-A0A6B8M5N9-F1
#
_entry.id   AF-A0A6B8M5N9-F1
#
_cell.length_a   1.000
_cell.length_b   1.000
_cell.length_c   1.000
_cell.angle_alpha   90.00
_cell.angle_beta   90.00
_cell.angle_gamma   90.00
#
_symmetry.space_group_name_H-M   'P 1'
#
loop_
_entity.id
_entity.type
_entity.pdbx_description
1 polymer ?
#
loop_
_entity_poly.entity_id
_entity_poly.type
_entity_poly.pdbx_seq_one_letter_code
_entity_poly.pdbx_strand_id
1 'polypeptide(L)'
;MPDFESLVDDIYEAAADPDCWPRIMHDIGKVADAAGGAIVARRADAWLGWRCSGALARGADAFFSGGGLARSQVPPRLLAFNRAGFVADQEGFTEEEFSADPVIREWCGPIGIHHCTATAIPIPNGDLVVFQVKRRKGEAPFGRAELAKLDALRPHLARAGLLAARWRLERLRSATEALAILGVPAAILDAEGRVLAANGLIEELTSHHVWMPKDRIALIEPAADKLLRRAIADLGAPVAASVRSFPSRGSRDQPVVVHLIPVTGDARDLFGGGLGVLAITPISKPAAPDNAVVQSLFDLTAAEARVAGGLVEGLTLDQIAERHKVGINTIRTQMKSVFAKTGASRQSQLSALLAAQPKFPLQPVGG
;
A
#
# COMPACT_ATOMS: atom_id res chain seq x y z
N MET A 1 8.23 36.82 12.59
CA MET A 1 7.42 35.65 12.96
C MET A 1 6.56 35.30 11.77
N PRO A 2 6.36 34.02 11.42
CA PRO A 2 5.32 33.67 10.46
C PRO A 2 3.98 34.22 10.96
N ASP A 3 3.19 34.75 10.03
CA ASP A 3 1.82 35.17 10.31
C ASP A 3 0.98 33.93 10.69
N PHE A 4 0.10 34.06 11.69
CA PHE A 4 -0.67 32.93 12.19
C PHE A 4 -1.57 32.33 11.11
N GLU A 5 -2.17 33.18 10.27
CA GLU A 5 -3.01 32.74 9.15
C GLU A 5 -2.18 31.97 8.10
N SER A 6 -1.02 32.51 7.71
CA SER A 6 -0.10 31.83 6.79
C SER A 6 0.37 30.47 7.32
N LEU A 7 0.64 30.35 8.63
CA LEU A 7 1.04 29.06 9.22
C LEU A 7 -0.12 28.06 9.25
N VAL A 8 -1.35 28.55 9.44
CA VAL A 8 -2.56 27.70 9.35
C VAL A 8 -2.74 27.17 7.94
N ASP A 9 -2.56 28.00 6.91
CA ASP A 9 -2.64 27.58 5.51
C ASP A 9 -1.57 26.53 5.18
N ASP A 10 -0.33 26.75 5.63
CA ASP A 10 0.77 25.78 5.51
C ASP A 10 0.42 24.43 6.17
N ILE A 11 -0.19 24.45 7.36
CA ILE A 11 -0.64 23.22 8.05
C ILE A 11 -1.63 22.43 7.18
N TYR A 12 -2.51 23.12 6.43
CA TYR A 12 -3.45 22.46 5.52
C TYR A 12 -2.78 21.95 4.25
N GLU A 13 -1.79 22.66 3.71
CA GLU A 13 -0.96 22.19 2.60
C GLU A 13 -0.25 20.87 2.97
N ALA A 14 0.27 20.77 4.20
CA ALA A 14 0.94 19.58 4.73
C ALA A 14 0.08 18.31 4.75
N ALA A 15 -1.25 18.48 4.76
CA ALA A 15 -2.14 17.34 4.70
C ALA A 15 -2.10 16.67 3.31
N ALA A 16 -1.82 17.42 2.24
CA ALA A 16 -1.73 16.94 0.87
C ALA A 16 -0.29 16.50 0.54
N ASP A 17 0.68 17.23 1.07
CA ASP A 17 2.10 16.95 0.91
C ASP A 17 2.82 16.75 2.28
N PRO A 18 3.02 15.49 2.70
CA PRO A 18 3.72 15.18 3.94
C PRO A 18 5.17 15.66 4.01
N ASP A 19 5.82 15.96 2.88
CA ASP A 19 7.20 16.43 2.88
C ASP A 19 7.34 17.91 3.29
N CYS A 20 6.21 18.62 3.41
CA CYS A 20 6.17 19.96 3.99
C CYS A 20 6.30 19.98 5.53
N TRP A 21 6.03 18.87 6.22
CA TRP A 21 6.03 18.83 7.69
C TRP A 21 7.33 19.27 8.38
N PRO A 22 8.56 18.95 7.91
CA PRO A 22 9.80 19.47 8.48
C PRO A 22 9.85 21.00 8.56
N ARG A 23 9.44 21.68 7.48
CA ARG A 23 9.38 23.14 7.40
C ARG A 23 8.32 23.67 8.37
N ILE A 24 7.13 23.08 8.36
CA ILE A 24 6.01 23.52 9.18
C ILE A 24 6.31 23.33 10.66
N MET A 25 6.90 22.20 11.06
CA MET A 25 7.34 21.98 12.44
C MET A 25 8.44 22.95 12.88
N HIS A 26 9.27 23.43 11.95
CA HIS A 26 10.22 24.51 12.24
C HIS A 26 9.49 25.84 12.51
N ASP A 27 8.49 26.19 11.70
CA ASP A 27 7.72 27.43 11.84
C ASP A 27 6.78 27.42 13.06
N ILE A 28 6.18 26.27 13.40
CA ILE A 28 5.49 26.05 14.68
C ILE A 28 6.45 26.27 15.86
N GLY A 29 7.70 25.79 15.72
CA GLY A 29 8.75 26.04 16.71
C GLY A 29 8.99 27.54 16.94
N LYS A 30 9.01 28.36 15.88
CA LYS A 30 9.19 29.82 16.00
C LYS A 30 8.06 30.51 16.76
N VAL A 31 6.82 30.02 16.65
CA VAL A 31 5.66 30.59 17.38
C VAL A 31 5.84 30.50 18.90
N ALA A 32 6.48 29.44 19.38
CA ALA A 32 6.76 29.18 20.79
C ALA A 32 8.21 29.52 21.23
N ASP A 33 8.96 30.24 20.37
CA ASP A 33 10.39 30.52 20.53
C ASP A 33 11.21 29.27 20.90
N ALA A 34 10.99 28.20 20.14
CA ALA A 34 11.56 26.90 20.36
C ALA A 34 12.61 26.55 19.28
N ALA A 35 13.31 25.43 19.45
CA ALA A 35 14.30 24.95 18.50
C ALA A 35 13.68 24.40 17.20
N GLY A 36 12.45 23.92 17.31
CA GLY A 36 11.72 23.25 16.24
C GLY A 36 10.81 22.17 16.80
N GLY A 37 10.38 21.27 15.94
CA GLY A 37 9.53 20.16 16.34
C GLY A 37 9.70 18.89 15.53
N ALA A 38 9.02 17.85 16.01
CA ALA A 38 8.89 16.56 15.37
C ALA A 38 7.43 16.15 15.32
N ILE A 39 7.03 15.51 14.23
CA ILE A 39 5.74 14.83 14.09
C ILE A 39 6.03 13.34 13.97
N VAL A 40 5.29 12.53 14.72
CA VAL A 40 5.46 11.07 14.75
C VAL A 40 4.08 10.43 14.73
N ALA A 41 3.89 9.42 13.88
CA ALA A 41 2.66 8.66 13.84
C ALA A 41 2.82 7.30 14.53
N ARG A 42 1.78 6.88 15.23
CA ARG A 42 1.71 5.60 15.94
C ARG A 42 0.41 4.89 15.60
N ARG A 43 0.46 3.57 15.44
CA ARG A 43 -0.71 2.70 15.38
C ARG A 43 -0.55 1.59 16.40
N ALA A 44 -1.52 1.46 17.30
CA ALA A 44 -1.40 0.59 18.46
C ALA A 44 -0.05 0.85 19.18
N ASP A 45 0.87 -0.12 19.22
CA ASP A 45 2.19 0.02 19.84
C ASP A 45 3.34 0.22 18.83
N ALA A 46 3.04 0.26 17.54
CA ALA A 46 4.02 0.45 16.48
C ALA A 46 4.10 1.91 16.04
N TRP A 47 5.32 2.43 15.94
CA TRP A 47 5.59 3.73 15.33
C TRP A 47 5.68 3.57 13.82
N LEU A 48 4.88 4.35 13.08
CA LEU A 48 4.72 4.21 11.63
C LEU A 48 5.75 5.04 10.86
N GLY A 49 6.01 6.26 11.32
CA GLY A 49 6.89 7.19 10.62
C GLY A 49 7.07 8.50 11.38
N TRP A 50 8.06 9.28 10.97
CA TRP A 50 8.41 10.56 11.59
C TRP A 50 8.88 11.61 10.58
N ARG A 51 8.70 12.88 10.95
CA ARG A 51 9.35 14.04 10.31
C ARG A 51 9.89 14.95 11.40
N CYS A 52 11.10 15.44 11.20
CA CYS A 52 11.74 16.37 12.11
C CYS A 52 12.12 17.63 11.36
N SER A 53 11.92 18.77 12.02
CA SER A 53 12.55 20.04 11.60
C SER A 53 14.08 19.92 11.62
N GLY A 54 14.76 20.80 10.87
CA GLY A 54 16.21 20.69 10.65
C GLY A 54 17.07 20.59 11.91
N ALA A 55 16.73 21.32 12.97
CA ALA A 55 17.45 21.26 14.25
C ALA A 55 17.35 19.89 14.94
N LEU A 56 16.28 19.14 14.69
CA LEU A 56 16.00 17.82 15.29
C LEU A 56 16.35 16.65 14.37
N ALA A 57 16.65 16.90 13.08
CA ALA A 57 16.90 15.84 12.11
C ALA A 57 18.17 15.01 12.43
N ARG A 58 19.17 15.62 13.10
CA ARG A 58 20.42 14.93 13.45
C ARG A 58 20.14 13.82 14.47
N GLY A 59 20.47 12.58 14.09
CA GLY A 59 20.33 11.41 14.96
C GLY A 59 18.91 10.84 15.08
N ALA A 60 17.89 11.53 14.53
CA ALA A 60 16.50 11.10 14.61
C ALA A 60 16.28 9.72 13.94
N ASP A 61 16.77 9.54 12.71
CA ASP A 61 16.59 8.28 11.96
C ASP A 61 17.22 7.09 12.67
N ALA A 62 18.42 7.26 13.22
CA ALA A 62 19.12 6.21 13.96
C ALA A 62 18.39 5.86 15.27
N PHE A 63 17.92 6.87 16.00
CA PHE A 63 17.18 6.67 17.25
C PHE A 63 15.82 5.99 17.01
N PHE A 64 15.04 6.49 16.05
CA PHE A 64 13.70 5.98 15.77
C PHE A 64 13.70 4.60 15.12
N SER A 65 14.55 4.37 14.10
CA SER A 65 14.67 3.05 13.46
C SER A 65 15.26 2.00 14.42
N GLY A 66 16.08 2.42 15.38
CA GLY A 66 16.62 1.57 16.44
C GLY A 66 15.65 1.27 17.58
N GLY A 67 14.36 1.59 17.44
CA GLY A 67 13.34 1.35 18.48
C GLY A 67 13.42 2.30 19.69
N GLY A 68 14.10 3.44 19.56
CA GLY A 68 14.31 4.39 20.66
C GLY A 68 13.01 4.91 21.28
N LEU A 69 11.97 5.13 20.47
CA LEU A 69 10.65 5.54 20.98
C LEU A 69 9.94 4.46 21.79
N ALA A 70 10.21 3.18 21.51
CA ALA A 70 9.67 2.08 22.32
C ALA A 70 10.40 1.96 23.68
N ARG A 71 11.63 2.49 23.79
CA ARG A 71 12.40 2.55 25.04
C ARG A 71 12.08 3.80 25.88
N SER A 72 11.51 4.84 25.28
CA SER A 72 11.23 6.13 25.93
C SER A 72 9.88 6.14 26.65
N GLN A 73 9.83 6.75 27.83
CA GLN A 73 8.62 7.01 28.60
C GLN A 73 8.02 8.40 28.31
N VAL A 74 8.79 9.31 27.69
CA VAL A 74 8.36 10.69 27.45
C VAL A 74 7.07 10.77 26.61
N PRO A 75 7.00 10.22 25.37
CA PRO A 75 5.75 10.25 24.62
C PRO A 75 4.58 9.60 25.38
N PRO A 76 4.63 8.33 25.85
CA PRO A 76 3.46 7.72 26.47
C PRO A 76 2.99 8.46 27.73
N ARG A 77 3.90 9.00 28.57
CA ARG A 77 3.52 9.73 29.79
C ARG A 77 2.87 11.07 29.50
N LEU A 78 3.38 11.83 28.53
CA LEU A 78 2.74 13.10 28.12
C LEU A 78 1.37 12.86 27.47
N LEU A 79 1.22 11.77 26.71
CA LEU A 79 -0.06 11.44 26.09
C LEU A 79 -1.09 10.90 27.08
N ALA A 80 -0.65 10.31 28.20
CA ALA A 80 -1.54 9.82 29.26
C ALA A 80 -2.34 10.93 29.97
N PHE A 81 -1.92 12.19 29.85
CA PHE A 81 -2.71 13.33 30.34
C PHE A 81 -4.04 13.50 29.60
N ASN A 82 -4.18 12.91 28.40
CA ASN A 82 -5.41 12.93 27.59
C ASN A 82 -6.04 14.34 27.47
N ARG A 83 -5.19 15.36 27.35
CA ARG A 83 -5.60 16.77 27.31
C ARG A 83 -5.77 17.21 25.86
N ALA A 84 -6.82 17.98 25.59
CA ALA A 84 -7.04 18.63 24.30
C ALA A 84 -6.14 19.88 24.10
N GLY A 85 -4.85 19.74 24.41
CA GLY A 85 -3.83 20.78 24.36
C GLY A 85 -2.42 20.20 24.37
N PHE A 86 -1.43 21.07 24.35
CA PHE A 86 -0.02 20.76 24.52
C PHE A 86 0.31 20.57 26.00
N VAL A 87 1.01 19.49 26.33
CA VAL A 87 1.43 19.13 27.69
C VAL A 87 2.94 19.28 27.76
N ALA A 88 3.45 20.02 28.75
CA ALA A 88 4.89 20.23 28.91
C ALA A 88 5.54 19.07 29.69
N ASP A 89 6.82 18.81 29.44
CA ASP A 89 7.63 17.79 30.12
C ASP A 89 7.56 17.89 31.64
N GLN A 90 7.68 19.10 32.18
CA GLN A 90 7.63 19.39 33.62
C GLN A 90 6.30 19.04 34.30
N GLU A 91 5.21 18.84 33.55
CA GLU A 91 3.94 18.39 34.15
C GLU A 91 3.97 16.90 34.48
N GLY A 92 4.76 16.11 33.74
CA GLY A 92 4.80 14.66 33.82
C GLY A 92 6.08 14.08 34.43
N PHE A 93 7.14 14.87 34.56
CA PHE A 93 8.46 14.38 34.98
C PHE A 93 9.14 15.35 35.95
N THR A 94 9.95 14.80 36.85
CA THR A 94 11.01 15.59 37.50
C THR A 94 12.16 15.80 36.51
N GLU A 95 13.02 16.79 36.78
CA GLU A 95 14.19 17.08 35.94
C GLU A 95 15.15 15.89 35.84
N GLU A 96 15.33 15.15 36.94
CA GLU A 96 16.16 13.94 36.98
C GLU A 96 15.56 12.81 36.15
N GLU A 97 14.26 12.56 36.28
CA GLU A 97 13.56 11.53 35.49
C GLU A 97 13.62 11.85 34.00
N PHE A 98 13.35 13.11 33.63
CA PHE A 98 13.33 13.55 32.24
C PHE A 98 14.71 13.48 31.60
N SER A 99 15.75 13.96 32.29
CA SER A 99 17.14 13.90 31.84
C SER A 99 17.64 12.46 31.66
N ALA A 100 17.11 11.53 32.45
CA ALA A 100 17.46 10.12 32.37
C ALA A 100 16.74 9.38 31.21
N ASP A 101 15.67 9.93 30.63
CA ASP A 101 14.92 9.22 29.58
C ASP A 101 15.78 8.96 28.32
N PRO A 102 15.70 7.79 27.68
CA PRO A 102 16.43 7.49 26.44
C PRO A 102 16.29 8.54 25.34
N VAL A 103 15.11 9.15 25.16
CA VAL A 103 14.91 10.19 24.14
C VAL A 103 15.75 11.44 24.40
N ILE A 104 16.00 11.74 25.67
CA ILE A 104 16.82 12.88 26.09
C ILE A 104 18.30 12.50 26.06
N ARG A 105 18.67 11.36 26.63
CA ARG A 105 20.06 10.95 26.75
C ARG A 105 20.70 10.55 25.41
N GLU A 106 19.98 9.81 24.58
CA GLU A 106 20.52 9.18 23.36
C GLU A 106 20.33 10.06 22.12
N TRP A 107 19.32 10.93 22.11
CA TRP A 107 18.99 11.76 20.93
C TRP A 107 19.00 13.26 21.21
N CYS A 108 18.10 13.78 22.06
CA CYS A 108 17.92 15.24 22.21
C CYS A 108 19.15 15.94 22.83
N GLY A 109 19.70 15.38 23.91
CA GLY A 109 20.85 15.93 24.64
C GLY A 109 22.10 16.12 23.76
N PRO A 110 22.53 15.09 23.00
CA PRO A 110 23.65 15.21 22.05
C PRO A 110 23.50 16.31 21.00
N ILE A 111 22.27 16.72 20.67
CA ILE A 111 21.99 17.81 19.71
C ILE A 111 21.61 19.13 20.39
N GLY A 112 21.80 19.23 21.72
CA GLY A 112 21.57 20.47 22.47
C GLY A 112 20.09 20.77 22.75
N ILE A 113 19.24 19.75 22.77
CA ILE A 113 17.80 19.85 23.02
C ILE A 113 17.47 19.24 24.38
N HIS A 114 16.58 19.89 25.12
CA HIS A 114 16.20 19.45 26.47
C HIS A 114 14.67 19.41 26.62
N HIS A 115 14.03 20.53 26.92
CA HIS A 115 12.60 20.59 27.20
C HIS A 115 11.73 20.23 26.00
N CYS A 116 10.53 19.71 26.27
CA CYS A 116 9.59 19.37 25.22
C CYS A 116 8.13 19.55 25.64
N THR A 117 7.30 19.90 24.68
CA THR A 117 5.86 19.79 24.83
C THR A 117 5.29 18.94 23.72
N ALA A 118 4.21 18.22 24.00
CA ALA A 118 3.57 17.35 23.04
C ALA A 118 2.04 17.46 23.09
N THR A 119 1.41 17.26 21.94
CA THR A 119 -0.01 16.96 21.85
C THR A 119 -0.23 15.76 20.93
N ALA A 120 -1.27 14.99 21.19
CA ALA A 120 -1.71 13.95 20.27
C ALA A 120 -3.08 14.23 19.69
N ILE A 121 -3.24 13.73 18.46
CA ILE A 121 -4.44 13.85 17.66
C ILE A 121 -4.80 12.44 17.19
N PRO A 122 -5.90 11.86 17.69
CA PRO A 122 -6.42 10.62 17.16
C PRO A 122 -7.00 10.87 15.76
N ILE A 123 -6.64 10.01 14.82
CA ILE A 123 -7.13 10.03 13.44
C ILE A 123 -8.14 8.90 13.26
N PRO A 124 -9.23 9.08 12.48
CA PRO A 124 -10.30 8.08 12.36
C PRO A 124 -9.87 6.70 11.87
N ASN A 125 -8.71 6.59 11.24
CA ASN A 125 -8.16 5.31 10.77
C ASN A 125 -7.49 4.47 11.89
N GLY A 126 -7.53 4.95 13.14
CA GLY A 126 -6.92 4.32 14.31
C GLY A 126 -5.47 4.74 14.56
N ASP A 127 -4.93 5.65 13.75
CA ASP A 127 -3.60 6.21 13.99
C ASP A 127 -3.66 7.33 15.04
N LEU A 128 -2.57 7.51 15.75
CA LEU A 128 -2.32 8.60 16.67
C LEU A 128 -1.15 9.42 16.14
N VAL A 129 -1.41 10.68 15.81
CA VAL A 129 -0.36 11.61 15.36
C VAL A 129 0.06 12.46 16.55
N VAL A 130 1.36 12.43 16.85
CA VAL A 130 1.98 13.13 17.98
C VAL A 130 2.81 14.27 17.43
N PHE A 131 2.48 15.49 17.85
CA PHE A 131 3.23 16.70 17.54
C PHE A 131 4.06 17.07 18.75
N GLN A 132 5.36 17.23 18.57
CA GLN A 132 6.29 17.62 19.62
C GLN A 132 6.98 18.92 19.24
N VAL A 133 7.08 19.85 20.19
CA VAL A 133 7.89 21.06 20.07
C VAL A 133 8.98 20.99 21.14
N LYS A 134 10.21 21.33 20.75
CA LYS A 134 11.43 21.08 21.53
C LYS A 134 12.20 22.37 21.77
N ARG A 135 12.70 22.59 22.99
CA ARG A 135 13.52 23.75 23.37
C ARG A 135 14.99 23.38 23.54
N ARG A 136 15.86 24.38 23.37
CA ARG A 136 17.31 24.20 23.50
C ARG A 136 17.69 24.01 24.96
N LYS A 137 18.81 23.33 25.19
CA LYS A 137 19.40 23.19 26.52
C LYS A 137 19.78 24.58 27.06
N GLY A 138 19.39 24.87 28.30
CA GLY A 138 19.63 26.16 28.96
C GLY A 138 18.49 27.17 28.80
N GLU A 139 17.48 26.88 27.98
CA GLU A 139 16.25 27.66 27.94
C GLU A 139 15.29 27.21 29.04
N ALA A 140 14.39 28.10 29.46
CA ALA A 140 13.35 27.74 30.43
C ALA A 140 12.36 26.72 29.83
N PRO A 141 11.73 25.88 30.67
CA PRO A 141 10.59 25.04 30.25
C PRO A 141 9.46 25.85 29.60
N PHE A 142 8.59 25.18 28.86
CA PHE A 142 7.44 25.83 28.22
C PHE A 142 6.48 26.43 29.27
N GLY A 143 6.25 27.74 29.17
CA GLY A 143 5.32 28.48 30.01
C GLY A 143 3.89 28.46 29.46
N ARG A 144 2.95 28.98 30.26
CA ARG A 144 1.53 29.04 29.88
C ARG A 144 1.29 29.89 28.61
N ALA A 145 2.07 30.95 28.42
CA ALA A 145 1.90 31.84 27.27
C ALA A 145 2.28 31.15 25.96
N GLU A 146 3.35 30.35 25.94
CA GLU A 146 3.76 29.60 24.76
C GLU A 146 2.85 28.41 24.49
N LEU A 147 2.42 27.69 25.55
CA LEU A 147 1.43 26.62 25.40
C LEU A 147 0.12 27.13 24.82
N ALA A 148 -0.37 28.30 25.26
CA ALA A 148 -1.59 28.90 24.70
C ALA A 148 -1.48 29.21 23.20
N LYS A 149 -0.31 29.62 22.71
CA LYS A 149 -0.07 29.83 21.27
C LYS A 149 -0.09 28.51 20.49
N LEU A 150 0.52 27.46 21.03
CA LEU A 150 0.51 26.13 20.43
C LEU A 150 -0.89 25.51 20.45
N ASP A 151 -1.64 25.72 21.53
CA ASP A 151 -3.03 25.26 21.66
C ASP A 151 -3.95 25.91 20.62
N ALA A 152 -3.69 27.16 20.22
CA ALA A 152 -4.42 27.82 19.14
C ALA A 152 -4.23 27.12 17.78
N LEU A 153 -3.08 26.46 17.54
CA LEU A 153 -2.80 25.70 16.32
C LEU A 153 -3.42 24.29 16.35
N ARG A 154 -3.67 23.74 17.53
CA ARG A 154 -4.11 22.34 17.70
C ARG A 154 -5.38 21.98 16.91
N PRO A 155 -6.45 22.81 16.84
CA PRO A 155 -7.61 22.52 15.99
C PRO A 155 -7.27 22.42 14.50
N HIS A 156 -6.29 23.20 14.03
CA HIS A 156 -5.84 23.17 12.64
C HIS A 156 -5.03 21.91 12.35
N LEU A 157 -4.12 21.53 13.24
CA LEU A 157 -3.40 20.25 13.17
C LEU A 157 -4.37 19.06 13.15
N ALA A 158 -5.45 19.12 13.94
CA ALA A 158 -6.46 18.05 13.97
C ALA A 158 -7.21 17.93 12.64
N ARG A 159 -7.64 19.06 12.08
CA ARG A 159 -8.32 19.09 10.78
C ARG A 159 -7.40 18.68 9.64
N ALA A 160 -6.13 19.11 9.65
CA ALA A 160 -5.13 18.68 8.68
C ALA A 160 -4.90 17.16 8.73
N GLY A 161 -4.75 16.58 9.93
CA GLY A 161 -4.65 15.12 10.08
C GLY A 161 -5.87 14.37 9.53
N LEU A 162 -7.08 14.90 9.76
CA LEU A 162 -8.31 14.33 9.19
C LEU A 162 -8.31 14.40 7.65
N LEU A 163 -7.90 15.53 7.07
CA LEU A 163 -7.82 15.71 5.62
C LEU A 163 -6.77 14.78 5.01
N ALA A 164 -5.59 14.67 5.61
CA ALA A 164 -4.53 13.76 5.19
C ALA A 164 -5.02 12.31 5.14
N ALA A 165 -5.76 11.86 6.17
CA ALA A 165 -6.33 10.52 6.20
C ALA A 165 -7.37 10.29 5.09
N ARG A 166 -8.21 11.29 4.80
CA ARG A 166 -9.20 11.21 3.71
C ARG A 166 -8.54 11.18 2.34
N TRP A 167 -7.58 12.06 2.08
CA TRP A 167 -6.85 12.08 0.80
C TRP A 167 -6.05 10.81 0.58
N ARG A 168 -5.44 10.26 1.62
CA ARG A 168 -4.77 8.96 1.55
C ARG A 168 -5.76 7.87 1.14
N LEU A 169 -6.93 7.78 1.78
CA LEU A 169 -7.94 6.77 1.43
C LEU A 169 -8.38 6.90 -0.03
N GLU A 170 -8.63 8.12 -0.49
CA GLU A 170 -9.04 8.38 -1.87
C GLU A 170 -7.95 7.95 -2.87
N ARG A 171 -6.68 8.26 -2.59
CA ARG A 171 -5.55 7.82 -3.42
C ARG A 171 -5.45 6.29 -3.50
N LEU A 172 -5.72 5.58 -2.40
CA LEU A 172 -5.74 4.12 -2.39
C LEU A 172 -6.89 3.57 -3.26
N ARG A 173 -8.08 4.17 -3.17
CA ARG A 173 -9.23 3.81 -4.01
C ARG A 173 -8.95 4.02 -5.49
N SER A 174 -8.44 5.19 -5.88
CA SER A 174 -8.07 5.48 -7.26
C SER A 174 -7.01 4.50 -7.79
N ALA A 175 -6.05 4.09 -6.96
CA ALA A 175 -5.07 3.07 -7.34
C ALA A 175 -5.72 1.70 -7.60
N THR A 176 -6.67 1.27 -6.77
CA THR A 176 -7.41 0.01 -7.00
C THR A 176 -8.33 0.09 -8.22
N GLU A 177 -8.94 1.25 -8.49
CA GLU A 177 -9.78 1.48 -9.67
C GLU A 177 -8.95 1.45 -10.96
N ALA A 178 -7.74 2.01 -10.96
CA ALA A 178 -6.82 1.91 -12.10
C ALA A 178 -6.48 0.45 -12.43
N LEU A 179 -6.31 -0.42 -11.42
CA LEU A 179 -6.15 -1.86 -11.63
C LEU A 179 -7.42 -2.52 -12.19
N ALA A 180 -8.59 -2.03 -11.80
CA ALA A 180 -9.86 -2.52 -12.34
C ALA A 180 -10.00 -2.23 -13.84
N ILE A 181 -9.58 -1.05 -14.29
CA ILE A 181 -9.54 -0.67 -15.72
C ILE A 181 -8.64 -1.65 -16.51
N LEU A 182 -7.56 -2.14 -15.90
CA LEU A 182 -6.68 -3.15 -16.48
C LEU A 182 -7.21 -4.59 -16.37
N GLY A 183 -8.42 -4.78 -15.82
CA GLY A 183 -9.02 -6.09 -15.63
C GLY A 183 -8.41 -6.92 -14.50
N VAL A 184 -7.75 -6.27 -13.53
CA VAL A 184 -7.08 -6.94 -12.40
C VAL A 184 -7.92 -6.81 -11.12
N PRO A 185 -8.49 -7.92 -10.61
CA PRO A 185 -9.06 -7.97 -9.26
C PRO A 185 -8.00 -7.63 -8.22
N ALA A 186 -8.20 -6.53 -7.46
CA ALA A 186 -7.21 -6.06 -6.52
C ALA A 186 -7.78 -5.41 -5.25
N ALA A 187 -7.06 -5.61 -4.15
CA ALA A 187 -7.27 -4.93 -2.87
C ALA A 187 -5.95 -4.43 -2.29
N ILE A 188 -5.99 -3.34 -1.53
CA ILE A 188 -4.84 -2.81 -0.79
C ILE A 188 -5.00 -3.17 0.68
N LEU A 189 -3.97 -3.78 1.24
CA LEU A 189 -3.89 -4.24 2.62
C LEU A 189 -2.89 -3.39 3.42
N ASP A 190 -3.14 -3.19 4.72
CA ASP A 190 -2.13 -2.73 5.67
C ASP A 190 -1.30 -3.89 6.25
N ALA A 191 -0.29 -3.55 7.08
CA ALA A 191 0.58 -4.50 7.74
C ALA A 191 -0.16 -5.47 8.70
N GLU A 192 -1.38 -5.11 9.13
CA GLU A 192 -2.24 -5.96 9.96
C GLU A 192 -3.19 -6.85 9.13
N GLY A 193 -3.14 -6.74 7.79
CA GLY A 193 -3.99 -7.46 6.84
C GLY A 193 -5.40 -6.88 6.70
N ARG A 194 -5.63 -5.62 7.13
CA ARG A 194 -6.89 -4.92 6.89
C ARG A 194 -6.90 -4.35 5.49
N VAL A 195 -8.02 -4.53 4.81
CA VAL A 195 -8.31 -4.03 3.47
C VAL A 195 -8.68 -2.55 3.59
N LEU A 196 -7.83 -1.70 3.04
CA LEU A 196 -8.03 -0.24 3.02
C LEU A 196 -8.81 0.22 1.78
N ALA A 197 -8.66 -0.50 0.67
CA ALA A 197 -9.37 -0.25 -0.58
C ALA A 197 -9.48 -1.57 -1.37
N ALA A 198 -10.55 -1.73 -2.13
CA ALA A 198 -10.79 -2.86 -3.02
C ALA A 198 -11.52 -2.37 -4.26
N ASN A 199 -11.31 -3.02 -5.40
CA ASN A 199 -12.09 -2.75 -6.60
C ASN A 199 -13.25 -3.75 -6.78
N GLY A 200 -14.24 -3.37 -7.58
CA GLY A 200 -15.42 -4.21 -7.83
C GLY A 200 -15.07 -5.61 -8.36
N LEU A 201 -13.99 -5.73 -9.15
CA LEU A 201 -13.55 -7.03 -9.66
C LEU A 201 -13.16 -8.02 -8.56
N ILE A 202 -12.44 -7.56 -7.52
CA ILE A 202 -12.14 -8.45 -6.39
C ILE A 202 -13.38 -8.67 -5.54
N GLU A 203 -14.24 -7.67 -5.34
CA GLU A 203 -15.48 -7.82 -4.57
C GLU A 203 -16.41 -8.88 -5.18
N GLU A 204 -16.48 -8.95 -6.51
CA GLU A 204 -17.27 -9.93 -7.25
C GLU A 204 -16.64 -11.33 -7.28
N LEU A 205 -15.31 -11.45 -7.07
CA LEU A 205 -14.54 -12.71 -7.13
C LEU A 205 -14.68 -13.58 -5.88
N THR A 206 -15.91 -13.74 -5.40
CA THR A 206 -16.28 -14.50 -4.19
C THR A 206 -15.97 -15.99 -4.24
N SER A 207 -15.56 -16.52 -5.40
CA SER A 207 -15.11 -17.92 -5.54
C SER A 207 -13.70 -18.18 -5.01
N HIS A 208 -12.90 -17.15 -4.70
CA HIS A 208 -11.51 -17.33 -4.25
C HIS A 208 -11.23 -16.83 -2.84
N HIS A 209 -12.07 -15.93 -2.33
CA HIS A 209 -11.85 -15.29 -1.04
C HIS A 209 -13.17 -15.04 -0.33
N VAL A 210 -13.07 -14.75 0.95
CA VAL A 210 -14.18 -14.32 1.81
C VAL A 210 -13.80 -13.04 2.53
N TRP A 211 -14.78 -12.16 2.68
CA TRP A 211 -14.68 -10.96 3.51
C TRP A 211 -14.91 -11.32 4.97
N MET A 212 -13.98 -10.92 5.82
CA MET A 212 -13.92 -11.23 7.24
C MET A 212 -14.19 -9.96 8.07
N PRO A 213 -14.65 -10.09 9.33
CA PRO A 213 -14.81 -8.96 10.23
C PRO A 213 -13.52 -8.13 10.38
N LYS A 214 -13.70 -6.83 10.70
CA LYS A 214 -12.60 -5.83 10.81
C LYS A 214 -11.89 -5.57 9.48
N ASP A 215 -12.67 -5.58 8.38
CA ASP A 215 -12.21 -5.29 7.03
C ASP A 215 -11.06 -6.20 6.59
N ARG A 216 -11.16 -7.51 6.86
CA ARG A 216 -10.09 -8.46 6.49
C ARG A 216 -10.51 -9.33 5.32
N ILE A 217 -9.52 -9.89 4.64
CA ILE A 217 -9.73 -10.86 3.56
C ILE A 217 -9.04 -12.17 3.91
N ALA A 218 -9.69 -13.29 3.61
CA ALA A 218 -9.12 -14.62 3.71
C ALA A 218 -9.37 -15.39 2.42
N LEU A 219 -8.41 -16.24 2.03
CA LEU A 219 -8.61 -17.12 0.87
C LEU A 219 -9.42 -18.35 1.29
N ILE A 220 -10.27 -18.84 0.39
CA ILE A 220 -11.10 -20.03 0.65
C ILE A 220 -10.22 -21.28 0.82
N GLU A 221 -9.15 -21.39 0.04
CA GLU A 221 -8.23 -22.52 0.09
C GLU A 221 -7.25 -22.38 1.28
N PRO A 222 -7.25 -23.30 2.26
CA PRO A 222 -6.46 -23.15 3.48
C PRO A 222 -4.94 -23.07 3.25
N ALA A 223 -4.43 -23.80 2.25
CA ALA A 223 -3.01 -23.77 1.91
C ALA A 223 -2.58 -22.40 1.35
N ALA A 224 -3.39 -21.81 0.47
CA ALA A 224 -3.17 -20.49 -0.07
C ALA A 224 -3.35 -19.40 0.99
N ASP A 225 -4.37 -19.51 1.86
CA ASP A 225 -4.60 -18.56 2.95
C ASP A 225 -3.42 -18.50 3.93
N LYS A 226 -2.82 -19.65 4.24
CA LYS A 226 -1.60 -19.71 5.07
C LYS A 226 -0.42 -18.96 4.42
N LEU A 227 -0.28 -19.05 3.10
CA LEU A 227 0.74 -18.30 2.36
C LEU A 227 0.43 -16.80 2.34
N LEU A 228 -0.84 -16.41 2.16
CA LEU A 228 -1.27 -15.01 2.23
C LEU A 228 -0.94 -14.40 3.61
N ARG A 229 -1.32 -15.07 4.70
CA ARG A 229 -1.05 -14.58 6.06
C ARG A 229 0.45 -14.42 6.34
N ARG A 230 1.27 -15.35 5.86
CA ARG A 230 2.73 -15.24 5.97
C ARG A 230 3.24 -14.04 5.16
N ALA A 231 2.76 -13.88 3.93
CA ALA A 231 3.16 -12.76 3.08
C ALA A 231 2.75 -11.40 3.69
N ILE A 232 1.57 -11.32 4.34
CA ILE A 232 1.12 -10.12 5.08
C ILE A 232 2.04 -9.84 6.26
N ALA A 233 2.36 -10.86 7.08
CA ALA A 233 3.27 -10.70 8.22
C ALA A 233 4.67 -10.22 7.79
N ASP A 234 5.10 -10.61 6.58
CA ASP A 234 6.38 -10.24 6.00
C ASP A 234 6.33 -8.93 5.17
N LEU A 235 5.21 -8.17 5.15
CA LEU A 235 5.08 -6.94 4.34
C LEU A 235 6.14 -5.89 4.68
N GLY A 236 6.53 -5.79 5.95
CA GLY A 236 7.59 -4.90 6.42
C GLY A 236 9.02 -5.43 6.27
N ALA A 237 9.19 -6.69 5.84
CA ALA A 237 10.49 -7.31 5.64
C ALA A 237 11.01 -7.09 4.20
N PRO A 238 12.35 -7.08 3.97
CA PRO A 238 12.93 -6.97 2.63
C PRO A 238 12.34 -8.00 1.65
N VAL A 239 12.04 -7.54 0.43
CA VAL A 239 11.30 -8.30 -0.62
C VAL A 239 11.92 -9.67 -0.91
N ALA A 240 13.25 -9.81 -0.79
CA ALA A 240 13.98 -11.05 -1.09
C ALA A 240 13.70 -12.23 -0.13
N ALA A 241 13.02 -12.02 0.99
CA ALA A 241 12.91 -13.01 2.07
C ALA A 241 11.63 -13.88 2.06
N SER A 242 10.65 -13.62 1.18
CA SER A 242 9.32 -14.24 1.30
C SER A 242 8.67 -14.60 -0.03
N VAL A 243 7.99 -15.75 -0.08
CA VAL A 243 7.10 -16.13 -1.20
C VAL A 243 5.85 -15.26 -1.18
N ARG A 244 5.70 -14.39 -2.19
CA ARG A 244 4.58 -13.44 -2.30
C ARG A 244 3.69 -13.67 -3.53
N SER A 245 3.93 -14.75 -4.26
CA SER A 245 3.09 -15.20 -5.36
C SER A 245 2.86 -16.69 -5.22
N PHE A 246 1.60 -17.13 -5.23
CA PHE A 246 1.25 -18.52 -4.98
C PHE A 246 -0.08 -18.88 -5.67
N PRO A 247 -0.26 -20.14 -6.08
CA PRO A 247 -1.49 -20.57 -6.71
C PRO A 247 -2.63 -20.67 -5.69
N SER A 248 -3.86 -20.44 -6.15
CA SER A 248 -5.07 -20.83 -5.43
C SER A 248 -6.13 -21.39 -6.38
N ARG A 249 -6.85 -22.44 -5.99
CA ARG A 249 -7.93 -23.07 -6.77
C ARG A 249 -9.31 -22.47 -6.49
N GLY A 250 -9.47 -21.79 -5.35
CA GLY A 250 -10.78 -21.33 -4.89
C GLY A 250 -11.80 -22.46 -4.73
N SER A 251 -13.09 -22.13 -4.83
CA SER A 251 -14.23 -23.06 -4.71
C SER A 251 -14.74 -23.62 -6.04
N ARG A 252 -14.30 -23.08 -7.19
CA ARG A 252 -14.83 -23.41 -8.53
C ARG A 252 -13.83 -24.09 -9.48
N ASP A 253 -12.71 -24.59 -8.97
CA ASP A 253 -11.67 -25.32 -9.70
C ASP A 253 -11.04 -24.53 -10.89
N GLN A 254 -11.19 -23.21 -10.90
CA GLN A 254 -10.49 -22.31 -11.81
C GLN A 254 -9.24 -21.79 -11.10
N PRO A 255 -8.03 -22.29 -11.43
CA PRO A 255 -6.83 -21.88 -10.71
C PRO A 255 -6.47 -20.42 -11.03
N VAL A 256 -6.08 -19.70 -10.00
CA VAL A 256 -5.60 -18.32 -10.03
C VAL A 256 -4.20 -18.25 -9.43
N VAL A 257 -3.44 -17.22 -9.76
CA VAL A 257 -2.25 -16.81 -9.00
C VAL A 257 -2.62 -15.62 -8.15
N VAL A 258 -2.36 -15.74 -6.85
CA VAL A 258 -2.49 -14.64 -5.90
C VAL A 258 -1.13 -14.00 -5.74
N HIS A 259 -1.07 -12.68 -5.88
CA HIS A 259 0.13 -11.87 -5.70
C HIS A 259 -0.09 -10.90 -4.54
N LEU A 260 0.89 -10.78 -3.64
CA LEU A 260 0.95 -9.72 -2.63
C LEU A 260 2.18 -8.85 -2.89
N ILE A 261 1.98 -7.71 -3.54
CA ILE A 261 3.06 -6.82 -3.95
C ILE A 261 3.22 -5.74 -2.87
N PRO A 262 4.37 -5.64 -2.18
CA PRO A 262 4.59 -4.56 -1.22
C PRO A 262 4.63 -3.23 -1.97
N VAL A 263 3.89 -2.25 -1.44
CA VAL A 263 4.06 -0.86 -1.82
C VAL A 263 5.13 -0.30 -0.91
N THR A 264 6.36 -0.30 -1.39
CA THR A 264 7.44 0.44 -0.75
C THR A 264 7.22 1.91 -1.06
N GLY A 265 6.63 2.65 -0.12
CA GLY A 265 6.90 4.07 -0.04
C GLY A 265 8.37 4.26 0.37
N ASP A 266 8.92 5.46 0.15
CA ASP A 266 10.12 5.83 0.91
C ASP A 266 9.85 5.52 2.40
N ALA A 267 10.90 5.13 3.14
CA ALA A 267 10.86 4.77 4.57
C ALA A 267 10.43 5.92 5.51
N ARG A 268 9.73 6.89 4.94
CA ARG A 268 9.41 8.21 5.40
C ARG A 268 7.91 8.49 5.25
N ASP A 269 7.02 7.60 4.86
CA ASP A 269 5.60 8.01 4.87
C ASP A 269 5.09 8.14 6.33
N LEU A 270 4.72 9.37 6.73
CA LEU A 270 4.15 9.66 8.07
C LEU A 270 2.93 8.79 8.38
N PHE A 271 2.23 8.31 7.36
CA PHE A 271 1.08 7.42 7.49
C PHE A 271 1.34 6.04 6.88
N GLY A 272 2.57 5.76 6.45
CA GLY A 272 2.95 4.57 5.68
C GLY A 272 3.25 3.37 6.55
N GLY A 273 2.23 2.85 7.23
CA GLY A 273 2.25 1.45 7.65
C GLY A 273 2.31 0.58 6.40
N GLY A 274 3.42 -0.13 6.19
CA GLY A 274 3.73 -0.90 4.98
C GLY A 274 2.51 -1.50 4.31
N LEU A 275 2.20 -1.02 3.10
CA LEU A 275 1.02 -1.41 2.35
C LEU A 275 1.35 -2.58 1.42
N GLY A 276 0.36 -3.42 1.13
CA GLY A 276 0.47 -4.49 0.14
C GLY A 276 -0.69 -4.44 -0.85
N VAL A 277 -0.40 -4.54 -2.15
CA VAL A 277 -1.42 -4.77 -3.18
C VAL A 277 -1.62 -6.27 -3.32
N LEU A 278 -2.78 -6.76 -2.91
CA LEU A 278 -3.28 -8.08 -3.22
C LEU A 278 -3.89 -8.05 -4.63
N ALA A 279 -3.35 -8.84 -5.56
CA ALA A 279 -3.88 -8.98 -6.91
C ALA A 279 -4.14 -10.46 -7.23
N ILE A 280 -5.26 -10.76 -7.89
CA ILE A 280 -5.63 -12.13 -8.27
C ILE A 280 -5.68 -12.21 -9.79
N THR A 281 -4.78 -13.01 -10.37
CA THR A 281 -4.71 -13.20 -11.83
C THR A 281 -5.20 -14.60 -12.17
N PRO A 282 -6.21 -14.77 -13.04
CA PRO A 282 -6.61 -16.09 -13.48
C PRO A 282 -5.48 -16.78 -14.24
N ILE A 283 -5.20 -18.05 -13.92
CA ILE A 283 -4.39 -18.91 -14.77
C ILE A 283 -5.29 -19.28 -15.94
N SER A 284 -5.40 -18.36 -16.89
CA SER A 284 -6.14 -18.61 -18.11
C SER A 284 -5.41 -19.72 -18.86
N LYS A 285 -6.14 -20.76 -19.28
CA LYS A 285 -5.74 -21.49 -20.48
C LYS A 285 -5.58 -20.45 -21.59
N PRO A 286 -4.56 -20.53 -22.46
CA PRO A 286 -4.46 -19.60 -23.58
C PRO A 286 -5.81 -19.60 -24.31
N ALA A 287 -6.53 -18.47 -24.29
CA ALA A 287 -7.72 -18.35 -25.09
C ALA A 287 -7.25 -18.29 -26.55
N ALA A 288 -7.82 -19.14 -27.40
CA ALA A 288 -7.59 -19.03 -28.84
C ALA A 288 -7.91 -17.59 -29.28
N PRO A 289 -7.04 -16.93 -30.06
CA PRO A 289 -7.39 -15.66 -30.66
C PRO A 289 -8.63 -15.84 -31.55
N ASP A 290 -9.37 -14.76 -31.80
CA ASP A 290 -10.55 -14.83 -32.67
C ASP A 290 -10.21 -15.52 -33.99
N ASN A 291 -11.01 -16.51 -34.38
CA ASN A 291 -10.83 -17.26 -35.61
C ASN A 291 -10.71 -16.32 -36.82
N ALA A 292 -11.39 -15.17 -36.84
CA ALA A 292 -11.25 -14.19 -37.91
C ALA A 292 -9.83 -13.59 -37.98
N VAL A 293 -9.24 -13.26 -36.82
CA VAL A 293 -7.88 -12.73 -36.71
C VAL A 293 -6.85 -13.80 -37.12
N VAL A 294 -7.02 -15.03 -36.63
CA VAL A 294 -6.14 -16.16 -36.95
C VAL A 294 -6.20 -16.53 -38.44
N GLN A 295 -7.38 -16.43 -39.07
CA GLN A 295 -7.52 -16.60 -40.52
C GLN A 295 -6.74 -15.53 -41.29
N SER A 296 -6.90 -14.26 -40.90
CA SER A 296 -6.26 -13.14 -41.59
C SER A 296 -4.73 -13.09 -41.46
N LEU A 297 -4.18 -13.53 -40.33
CA LEU A 297 -2.74 -13.45 -40.07
C LEU A 297 -1.93 -14.60 -40.67
N PHE A 298 -2.57 -15.75 -40.90
CA PHE A 298 -1.89 -16.99 -41.33
C PHE A 298 -2.51 -17.63 -42.59
N ASP A 299 -3.40 -16.91 -43.28
CA ASP A 299 -4.16 -17.40 -44.44
C ASP A 299 -4.80 -18.77 -44.19
N LEU A 300 -5.33 -18.96 -42.97
CA LEU A 300 -6.02 -20.17 -42.58
C LEU A 300 -7.44 -20.13 -43.12
N THR A 301 -7.94 -21.29 -43.55
CA THR A 301 -9.35 -21.48 -43.84
C THR A 301 -10.17 -21.53 -42.55
N ALA A 302 -11.49 -21.32 -42.64
CA ALA A 302 -12.38 -21.43 -41.48
C ALA A 302 -12.36 -22.82 -40.81
N ALA A 303 -11.99 -23.88 -41.53
CA ALA A 303 -11.82 -25.21 -40.94
C ALA A 303 -10.48 -25.32 -40.20
N GLU A 304 -9.40 -24.81 -40.77
CA GLU A 304 -8.07 -24.80 -40.17
C GLU A 304 -8.02 -23.92 -38.92
N ALA A 305 -8.66 -22.76 -38.93
CA ALA A 305 -8.75 -21.87 -37.78
C ALA A 305 -9.47 -22.51 -36.59
N ARG A 306 -10.55 -23.27 -36.86
CA ARG A 306 -11.24 -24.05 -35.82
C ARG A 306 -10.35 -25.12 -35.18
N VAL A 307 -9.54 -25.82 -35.99
CA VAL A 307 -8.57 -26.80 -35.48
C VAL A 307 -7.46 -26.11 -34.69
N ALA A 308 -6.91 -25.00 -35.19
CA ALA A 308 -5.91 -24.21 -34.48
C ALA A 308 -6.44 -23.69 -33.13
N GLY A 309 -7.67 -23.18 -33.10
CA GLY A 309 -8.31 -22.71 -31.87
C GLY A 309 -8.52 -23.84 -30.85
N GLY A 310 -9.01 -25.00 -31.28
CA GLY A 310 -9.15 -26.17 -30.41
C GLY A 310 -7.81 -26.66 -29.83
N LEU A 311 -6.74 -26.60 -30.61
CA LEU A 311 -5.38 -26.92 -30.15
C LEU A 311 -4.84 -25.92 -29.12
N VAL A 312 -5.15 -24.62 -29.28
CA VAL A 312 -4.77 -23.58 -28.31
C VAL A 312 -5.54 -23.71 -26.99
N GLU A 313 -6.81 -24.09 -27.07
CA GLU A 313 -7.66 -24.42 -25.91
C GLU A 313 -7.20 -25.69 -25.15
N GLY A 314 -6.24 -26.43 -25.71
CA GLY A 314 -5.68 -27.64 -25.12
C GLY A 314 -6.51 -28.91 -25.37
N LEU A 315 -7.37 -28.91 -26.38
CA LEU A 315 -8.14 -30.10 -26.77
C LEU A 315 -7.25 -31.11 -27.52
N THR A 316 -7.57 -32.40 -27.38
CA THR A 316 -6.97 -33.46 -28.19
C THR A 316 -7.58 -33.50 -29.59
N LEU A 317 -6.90 -34.11 -30.55
CA LEU A 317 -7.42 -34.22 -31.92
C LEU A 317 -8.76 -34.97 -31.99
N ASP A 318 -8.95 -35.97 -31.12
CA ASP A 318 -10.20 -36.72 -31.02
C ASP A 318 -11.34 -35.85 -30.48
N GLN A 319 -11.07 -35.01 -29.47
CA GLN A 319 -12.03 -34.04 -28.94
C GLN A 319 -12.40 -32.98 -29.97
N ILE A 320 -11.44 -32.53 -30.79
CA ILE A 320 -11.70 -31.57 -31.88
C ILE A 320 -12.54 -32.23 -32.98
N ALA A 321 -12.24 -33.49 -33.32
CA ALA A 321 -12.99 -34.28 -34.30
C ALA A 321 -14.45 -34.47 -33.87
N GLU A 322 -14.66 -34.84 -32.61
CA GLU A 322 -15.98 -35.01 -32.00
C GLU A 322 -16.74 -33.68 -31.94
N ARG A 323 -16.11 -32.60 -31.45
CA ARG A 323 -16.70 -31.26 -31.33
C ARG A 323 -17.18 -30.71 -32.67
N HIS A 324 -16.44 -30.98 -33.74
CA HIS A 324 -16.76 -30.48 -35.08
C HIS A 324 -17.48 -31.51 -35.96
N LYS A 325 -17.80 -32.70 -35.42
CA LYS A 325 -18.47 -33.79 -36.14
C LYS A 325 -17.79 -34.16 -37.46
N VAL A 326 -16.45 -34.24 -37.45
CA VAL A 326 -15.63 -34.61 -38.61
C VAL A 326 -14.71 -35.78 -38.26
N GLY A 327 -14.26 -36.53 -39.26
CA GLY A 327 -13.37 -37.66 -39.05
C GLY A 327 -11.98 -37.22 -38.53
N ILE A 328 -11.37 -38.05 -37.69
CA ILE A 328 -10.02 -37.83 -37.14
C ILE A 328 -8.95 -37.63 -38.23
N ASN A 329 -9.10 -38.30 -39.37
CA ASN A 329 -8.20 -38.17 -40.52
C ASN A 329 -8.29 -36.77 -41.16
N THR A 330 -9.49 -36.18 -41.16
CA THR A 330 -9.72 -34.80 -41.63
C THR A 330 -9.03 -33.80 -40.71
N ILE A 331 -9.16 -33.98 -39.38
CA ILE A 331 -8.47 -33.15 -38.39
C ILE A 331 -6.95 -33.28 -38.52
N ARG A 332 -6.41 -34.49 -38.70
CA ARG A 332 -4.95 -34.70 -38.92
C ARG A 332 -4.44 -33.99 -40.17
N THR A 333 -5.24 -33.98 -41.23
CA THR A 333 -4.90 -33.27 -42.48
C THR A 333 -4.91 -31.76 -42.28
N GLN A 334 -5.96 -31.23 -41.64
CA GLN A 334 -6.07 -29.81 -41.30
C GLN A 334 -4.95 -29.36 -40.35
N MET A 335 -4.56 -30.18 -39.37
CA MET A 335 -3.43 -29.90 -38.47
C MET A 335 -2.10 -29.79 -39.22
N LYS A 336 -1.82 -30.69 -40.17
CA LYS A 336 -0.62 -30.59 -41.01
C LYS A 336 -0.60 -29.30 -41.81
N SER A 337 -1.76 -28.91 -42.37
CA SER A 337 -1.91 -27.65 -43.11
C SER A 337 -1.69 -26.43 -42.20
N VAL A 338 -2.27 -26.43 -40.98
CA VAL A 338 -2.06 -25.38 -39.98
C VAL A 338 -0.57 -25.23 -39.63
N PHE A 339 0.15 -26.33 -39.38
CA PHE A 339 1.59 -26.27 -39.08
C PHE A 339 2.42 -25.78 -40.26
N ALA A 340 2.08 -26.16 -41.49
CA ALA A 340 2.75 -25.67 -42.68
C ALA A 340 2.55 -24.15 -42.88
N LYS A 341 1.32 -23.66 -42.66
CA LYS A 341 0.97 -22.24 -42.83
C LYS A 341 1.44 -21.33 -41.70
N THR A 342 1.54 -21.85 -40.47
CA THR A 342 2.00 -21.07 -39.31
C THR A 342 3.50 -21.22 -39.02
N GLY A 343 4.20 -22.13 -39.71
CA GLY A 343 5.60 -22.44 -39.45
C GLY A 343 5.86 -23.15 -38.11
N ALA A 344 4.79 -23.54 -37.40
CA ALA A 344 4.91 -24.25 -36.14
C ALA A 344 5.21 -25.73 -36.37
N SER A 345 6.16 -26.28 -35.63
CA SER A 345 6.55 -27.69 -35.68
C SER A 345 5.89 -28.55 -34.59
N ARG A 346 5.30 -27.90 -33.57
CA ARG A 346 4.65 -28.54 -32.42
C ARG A 346 3.48 -27.69 -31.92
N GLN A 347 2.52 -28.34 -31.26
CA GLN A 347 1.36 -27.67 -30.67
C GLN A 347 1.76 -26.53 -29.71
N SER A 348 2.77 -26.74 -28.86
CA SER A 348 3.26 -25.70 -27.93
C SER A 348 3.82 -24.47 -28.65
N GLN A 349 4.44 -24.65 -29.82
CA GLN A 349 4.93 -23.55 -30.65
C GLN A 349 3.78 -22.78 -31.30
N LEU A 350 2.76 -23.50 -31.79
CA LEU A 350 1.53 -22.89 -32.30
C LEU A 350 0.81 -22.08 -31.20
N SER A 351 0.69 -22.64 -29.99
CA SER A 351 0.12 -21.94 -28.83
C SER A 351 0.90 -20.67 -28.48
N ALA A 352 2.23 -20.73 -28.46
CA ALA A 352 3.06 -19.56 -28.18
C ALA A 352 2.93 -18.49 -29.27
N LEU A 353 2.89 -18.90 -30.54
CA LEU A 353 2.81 -18.00 -31.70
C LEU A 353 1.46 -17.27 -31.75
N LEU A 354 0.37 -17.98 -31.43
CA LEU A 354 -0.98 -17.43 -31.36
C LEU A 354 -1.19 -16.58 -30.09
N ALA A 355 -0.57 -16.95 -28.95
CA ALA A 355 -0.62 -16.15 -27.72
C ALA A 355 0.21 -14.86 -27.79
N ALA A 356 1.24 -14.80 -28.65
CA ALA A 356 2.08 -13.63 -28.85
C ALA A 356 1.43 -12.55 -29.75
N GLN A 357 0.24 -12.80 -30.32
CA GLN A 357 -0.44 -11.82 -31.17
C GLN A 357 -1.17 -10.76 -30.33
N PRO A 358 -1.08 -9.48 -30.70
CA PRO A 358 -1.77 -8.41 -29.98
C PRO A 358 -3.28 -8.62 -30.07
N LYS A 359 -3.96 -8.64 -28.90
CA LYS A 359 -5.42 -8.67 -28.81
C LYS A 359 -5.98 -7.31 -29.21
N PHE A 360 -6.13 -7.06 -30.51
CA PHE A 360 -6.90 -5.92 -30.98
C PHE A 360 -8.39 -6.26 -30.92
N PRO A 361 -9.22 -5.50 -30.18
CA PRO A 361 -10.67 -5.65 -30.27
C PRO A 361 -11.11 -5.13 -31.65
N LEU A 362 -11.44 -6.03 -32.58
CA LEU A 362 -12.13 -5.64 -33.80
C LEU A 362 -13.58 -5.36 -33.43
N GLN A 363 -14.00 -4.09 -33.53
CA GLN A 363 -15.43 -3.76 -33.50
C GLN A 363 -16.12 -4.43 -34.70
N PRO A 364 -17.28 -5.09 -34.52
CA PRO A 364 -18.04 -5.58 -35.65
C PRO A 364 -18.54 -4.38 -36.46
N VAL A 365 -18.11 -4.29 -37.72
CA VAL A 365 -18.70 -3.38 -38.70
C VAL A 365 -20.12 -3.88 -38.96
N GLY A 366 -21.11 -3.07 -38.59
CA GLY A 366 -22.52 -3.39 -38.76
C GLY A 366 -22.87 -3.67 -40.22
N GLY A 367 -23.71 -4.68 -40.42
CA GLY A 367 -24.44 -4.96 -41.66
C GLY A 367 -25.91 -4.68 -41.48
#